data_AF-A0A6S6SI85-F1
#
_entry.id   AF-A0A6S6SI85-F1
#
_cell.length_a   1.000
_cell.length_b   1.000
_cell.length_c   1.000
_cell.angle_alpha   90.00
_cell.angle_beta   90.00
_cell.angle_gamma   90.00
#
_symmetry.space_group_name_H-M   'P 1'
#
loop_
_entity.id
_entity.type
_entity.pdbx_description
1 polymer ?
#
loop_
_entity_poly.entity_id
_entity_poly.type
_entity_poly.pdbx_seq_one_letter_code
_entity_poly.pdbx_strand_id
1 'polypeptide(L)'
;MFWQEDEDKTLPYQAPDDVLDVSFAISCKRLPHDHAWLLYKAVENALPWFNEDAVSAIHPIHVAESSNGWMRPEDDDDQLLIPSRRTRMNIRIPKTRLDDALKLTDTTLDIGGHSLTVGKAKEKPLMNASVIFSRYVLSDETEEENDFLQRMANEIHSVADFKVKKMLCGKSHRVKTGSGSEYTRHLMIADLDNDPAIRIQQYGLGGGRKFGCGVFVPHKGIKTIKPTE
;
A
#
# COMPACT_ATOMS: atom_id res chain seq x y z
N MET A 1 11.46 40.67 -7.05
CA MET A 1 12.40 39.84 -7.83
C MET A 1 12.15 38.42 -7.37
N PHE A 2 11.62 37.56 -8.22
CA PHE A 2 11.29 36.17 -7.87
C PHE A 2 12.47 35.31 -8.35
N TRP A 3 13.49 35.17 -7.51
CA TRP A 3 14.62 34.26 -7.71
C TRP A 3 14.29 32.96 -6.99
N GLN A 4 14.13 31.87 -7.73
CA GLN A 4 14.18 30.51 -7.19
C GLN A 4 15.59 30.01 -7.49
N GLU A 5 16.36 29.75 -6.44
CA GLU A 5 17.63 29.04 -6.57
C GLU A 5 17.32 27.58 -6.92
N ASP A 6 18.04 27.02 -7.90
CA ASP A 6 17.96 25.59 -8.19
C ASP A 6 18.33 24.81 -6.93
N GLU A 7 17.50 23.83 -6.55
CA GLU A 7 17.80 22.95 -5.42
C GLU A 7 19.21 22.37 -5.55
N ASP A 8 20.00 22.47 -4.48
CA ASP A 8 21.34 21.89 -4.42
C ASP A 8 21.25 20.36 -4.49
N LYS A 9 21.38 19.83 -5.72
CA LYS A 9 21.30 18.39 -6.04
C LYS A 9 22.32 17.52 -5.31
N THR A 10 23.23 18.10 -4.51
CA THR A 10 24.22 17.38 -3.71
C THR A 10 23.69 16.95 -2.34
N LEU A 11 22.60 17.54 -1.83
CA LEU A 11 21.99 17.12 -0.58
C LEU A 11 21.07 15.90 -0.79
N PRO A 12 21.09 14.91 0.12
CA PRO A 12 20.15 13.80 0.04
C PRO A 12 18.73 14.34 0.20
N TYR A 13 17.86 14.09 -0.79
CA TYR A 13 16.47 14.51 -0.74
C TYR A 13 15.82 14.03 0.56
N GLN A 14 15.19 14.95 1.27
CA GLN A 14 14.46 14.69 2.51
C GLN A 14 12.97 14.67 2.21
N ALA A 15 12.34 13.50 2.33
CA ALA A 15 10.91 13.39 2.12
C ALA A 15 10.14 14.21 3.19
N PRO A 16 9.03 14.87 2.82
CA PRO A 16 8.11 15.47 3.77
C PRO A 16 7.69 14.46 4.83
N ASP A 17 7.62 14.90 6.09
CA ASP A 17 7.22 14.06 7.22
C ASP A 17 5.72 14.15 7.55
N ASP A 18 4.93 14.82 6.69
CA ASP A 18 3.49 15.03 6.84
C ASP A 18 2.68 13.72 6.82
N VAL A 19 3.20 12.68 6.18
CA VAL A 19 2.55 11.37 6.03
C VAL A 19 3.57 10.28 6.32
N LEU A 20 3.15 9.28 7.10
CA LEU A 20 4.00 8.16 7.48
C LEU A 20 3.20 6.86 7.55
N ASP A 21 3.91 5.73 7.51
CA ASP A 21 3.35 4.44 7.85
C ASP A 21 3.57 4.14 9.34
N VAL A 22 2.54 3.68 10.04
CA VAL A 22 2.66 3.17 11.42
C VAL A 22 2.63 1.64 11.37
N SER A 23 3.68 1.02 11.91
CA SER A 23 3.87 -0.43 11.90
C SER A 23 3.64 -1.06 13.26
N PHE A 24 2.48 -1.68 13.42
CA PHE A 24 2.10 -2.36 14.64
C PHE A 24 2.62 -3.79 14.67
N ALA A 25 3.17 -4.21 15.80
CA ALA A 25 3.27 -5.63 16.11
C ALA A 25 1.85 -6.20 16.19
N ILE A 26 1.66 -7.46 15.81
CA ILE A 26 0.36 -8.13 15.94
C ILE A 26 0.54 -9.50 16.58
N SER A 27 -0.46 -9.90 17.36
CA SER A 27 -0.62 -11.27 17.85
C SER A 27 -1.93 -11.81 17.29
N CYS A 28 -1.82 -12.70 16.31
CA CYS A 28 -2.95 -13.31 15.66
C CYS A 28 -2.59 -14.74 15.26
N LYS A 29 -3.47 -15.71 15.55
CA LYS A 29 -3.23 -17.12 15.21
C LYS A 29 -3.50 -17.43 13.75
N ARG A 30 -4.58 -16.84 13.22
CA ARG A 30 -5.10 -17.07 11.87
C ARG A 30 -5.89 -15.85 11.42
N LEU A 31 -5.83 -15.52 10.14
CA LEU A 31 -6.64 -14.47 9.50
C LEU A 31 -7.26 -15.04 8.23
N PRO A 32 -8.47 -14.59 7.82
CA PRO A 32 -8.97 -14.91 6.49
C PRO A 32 -7.96 -14.49 5.40
N HIS A 33 -7.86 -15.25 4.32
CA HIS A 33 -7.02 -14.89 3.18
C HIS A 33 -7.42 -13.52 2.63
N ASP A 34 -8.71 -13.35 2.36
CA ASP A 34 -9.28 -12.11 1.85
C ASP A 34 -9.82 -11.21 2.99
N HIS A 35 -8.93 -10.86 3.91
CA HIS A 35 -9.26 -10.07 5.09
C HIS A 35 -9.24 -8.56 4.86
N ALA A 36 -8.94 -8.08 3.65
CA ALA A 36 -8.64 -6.68 3.38
C ALA A 36 -9.81 -5.74 3.81
N TRP A 37 -11.03 -6.07 3.40
CA TRP A 37 -12.23 -5.33 3.81
C TRP A 37 -12.58 -5.49 5.29
N LEU A 38 -12.43 -6.70 5.84
CA LEU A 38 -12.71 -6.96 7.26
C LEU A 38 -11.76 -6.18 8.17
N LEU A 39 -10.48 -6.13 7.79
CA LEU A 39 -9.46 -5.33 8.46
C LEU A 39 -9.78 -3.85 8.39
N TYR A 40 -10.20 -3.37 7.22
CA TYR A 40 -10.69 -2.00 7.06
C TYR A 40 -11.83 -1.68 8.02
N LYS A 41 -12.89 -2.48 8.06
CA LYS A 41 -14.02 -2.26 8.96
C LYS A 41 -13.61 -2.28 10.43
N ALA A 42 -12.72 -3.19 10.83
CA ALA A 42 -12.25 -3.25 12.20
C ALA A 42 -11.43 -2.00 12.59
N VAL A 43 -10.56 -1.52 11.70
CA VAL A 43 -9.78 -0.30 11.92
C VAL A 43 -10.69 0.94 11.92
N GLU A 44 -11.64 1.04 10.99
CA GLU A 44 -12.62 2.15 10.94
C GLU A 44 -13.44 2.22 12.23
N ASN A 45 -13.90 1.07 12.74
CA ASN A 45 -14.65 1.03 14.00
C ASN A 45 -13.81 1.50 15.19
N ALA A 46 -12.50 1.18 15.21
CA ALA A 46 -11.59 1.60 16.28
C ALA A 46 -11.11 3.05 16.11
N LEU A 47 -11.02 3.54 14.87
CA LEU A 47 -10.53 4.85 14.48
C LEU A 47 -11.50 5.51 13.47
N PRO A 48 -12.65 6.07 13.91
CA PRO A 48 -13.66 6.60 12.99
C PRO A 48 -13.15 7.66 12.00
N TRP A 49 -12.20 8.49 12.43
CA TRP A 49 -11.57 9.52 11.59
C TRP A 49 -10.81 8.93 10.38
N PHE A 50 -10.44 7.65 10.44
CA PHE A 50 -9.61 7.00 9.43
C PHE A 50 -10.29 6.98 8.05
N ASN A 51 -11.63 6.91 8.01
CA ASN A 51 -12.38 6.90 6.75
C ASN A 51 -12.43 8.29 6.09
N GLU A 52 -12.48 9.36 6.90
CA GLU A 52 -12.62 10.75 6.42
C GLU A 52 -11.30 11.34 5.89
N ASP A 53 -10.16 10.81 6.34
CA ASP A 53 -8.86 11.35 5.98
C ASP A 53 -8.44 11.03 4.53
N ALA A 54 -7.88 11.99 3.80
CA ALA A 54 -7.58 11.81 2.38
C ALA A 54 -6.40 10.87 2.10
N VAL A 55 -5.41 10.76 3.00
CA VAL A 55 -4.16 10.01 2.76
C VAL A 55 -4.13 8.67 3.51
N SER A 56 -5.07 8.45 4.43
CA SER A 56 -5.08 7.26 5.26
C SER A 56 -5.37 6.01 4.45
N ALA A 57 -4.55 4.97 4.65
CA ALA A 57 -4.60 3.74 3.89
C ALA A 57 -4.21 2.53 4.75
N ILE A 58 -4.77 1.36 4.44
CA ILE A 58 -4.37 0.11 5.10
C ILE A 58 -3.44 -0.64 4.17
N HIS A 59 -2.36 -1.20 4.72
CA HIS A 59 -1.54 -2.16 3.98
C HIS A 59 -2.07 -3.57 4.28
N PRO A 60 -2.52 -4.34 3.27
CA PRO A 60 -2.97 -5.71 3.48
C PRO A 60 -1.87 -6.57 4.13
N ILE A 61 -2.27 -7.48 5.03
CA ILE A 61 -1.30 -8.31 5.75
C ILE A 61 -0.91 -9.49 4.86
N HIS A 62 0.29 -9.42 4.31
CA HIS A 62 0.85 -10.51 3.51
C HIS A 62 1.70 -11.45 4.36
N VAL A 63 1.51 -12.75 4.12
CA VAL A 63 2.39 -13.84 4.59
C VAL A 63 3.06 -14.48 3.37
N ALA A 64 3.99 -15.42 3.59
CA ALA A 64 4.61 -16.14 2.47
C ALA A 64 3.53 -16.79 1.58
N GLU A 65 3.57 -16.49 0.28
CA GLU A 65 2.67 -17.07 -0.74
C GLU A 65 3.04 -18.53 -1.03
N SER A 66 4.32 -18.86 -0.93
CA SER A 66 4.85 -20.21 -1.08
C SER A 66 6.02 -20.45 -0.10
N SER A 67 6.20 -21.71 0.31
CA SER A 67 7.37 -22.16 1.07
C SER A 67 7.70 -23.58 0.64
N ASN A 68 8.98 -23.88 0.38
CA ASN A 68 9.47 -25.20 0.01
C ASN A 68 8.73 -25.87 -1.17
N GLY A 69 8.39 -25.10 -2.21
CA GLY A 69 7.70 -25.64 -3.40
C GLY A 69 6.20 -25.92 -3.20
N TRP A 70 5.65 -25.66 -2.00
CA TRP A 70 4.21 -25.66 -1.79
C TRP A 70 3.60 -24.38 -2.37
N MET A 71 2.74 -24.53 -3.37
CA MET A 71 1.90 -23.46 -3.87
C MET A 71 0.53 -23.53 -3.20
N ARG A 72 0.04 -22.38 -2.73
CA ARG A 72 -1.30 -22.27 -2.18
C ARG A 72 -2.33 -22.50 -3.30
N PRO A 73 -3.35 -23.36 -3.10
CA PRO A 73 -4.46 -23.47 -4.03
C PRO A 73 -5.17 -22.11 -4.19
N GLU A 74 -5.65 -21.76 -5.38
CA GLU A 74 -6.22 -20.41 -5.62
C GLU A 74 -7.72 -20.31 -5.25
N ASP A 75 -8.44 -21.43 -5.13
CA ASP A 75 -9.91 -21.48 -5.20
C ASP A 75 -10.65 -21.87 -3.90
N ASP A 76 -10.09 -21.63 -2.71
CA ASP A 76 -10.80 -21.96 -1.45
C ASP A 76 -11.07 -20.70 -0.61
N ASP A 77 -12.36 -20.38 -0.49
CA ASP A 77 -12.90 -19.20 0.21
C ASP A 77 -12.65 -19.25 1.72
N ASP A 78 -12.39 -20.43 2.28
CA ASP A 78 -12.11 -20.64 3.71
C ASP A 78 -10.60 -20.65 4.03
N GLN A 79 -9.77 -20.18 3.11
CA GLN A 79 -8.33 -20.14 3.34
C GLN A 79 -7.95 -19.17 4.45
N LEU A 80 -7.07 -19.66 5.32
CA LEU A 80 -6.54 -18.91 6.45
C LEU A 80 -5.04 -18.64 6.27
N LEU A 81 -4.65 -17.38 6.47
CA LEU A 81 -3.27 -16.99 6.67
C LEU A 81 -2.84 -17.35 8.08
N ILE A 82 -1.59 -17.77 8.24
CA ILE A 82 -0.95 -17.99 9.54
C ILE A 82 0.18 -16.97 9.70
N PRO A 83 -0.09 -15.79 10.29
CA PRO A 83 0.93 -14.78 10.52
C PRO A 83 2.07 -15.31 11.40
N SER A 84 3.30 -14.99 11.03
CA SER A 84 4.45 -15.25 11.90
C SER A 84 4.52 -14.20 13.02
N ARG A 85 5.33 -14.44 14.05
CA ARG A 85 5.62 -13.42 15.09
C ARG A 85 6.28 -12.14 14.54
N ARG A 86 6.81 -12.19 13.31
CA ARG A 86 7.44 -11.05 12.62
C ARG A 86 6.46 -10.29 11.73
N THR A 87 5.29 -10.85 11.46
CA THR A 87 4.25 -10.19 10.65
C THR A 87 3.77 -8.94 11.38
N ARG A 88 3.49 -7.89 10.61
CA ARG A 88 3.08 -6.58 11.12
C ARG A 88 1.83 -6.13 10.39
N MET A 89 0.98 -5.38 11.07
CA MET A 89 -0.06 -4.57 10.45
C MET A 89 0.51 -3.18 10.21
N ASN A 90 0.34 -2.63 9.02
CA ASN A 90 0.76 -1.25 8.73
C ASN A 90 -0.43 -0.44 8.24
N ILE A 91 -0.51 0.81 8.70
CA ILE A 91 -1.45 1.81 8.17
C ILE A 91 -0.66 3.05 7.77
N ARG A 92 -1.03 3.68 6.67
CA ARG A 92 -0.57 5.00 6.26
C ARG A 92 -1.51 6.03 6.86
N ILE A 93 -0.97 7.10 7.45
CA ILE A 93 -1.75 8.16 8.10
C ILE A 93 -1.03 9.51 7.93
N PRO A 94 -1.75 10.64 8.03
CA PRO A 94 -1.09 11.92 8.25
C PRO A 94 -0.44 11.92 9.65
N LYS A 95 0.74 12.51 9.77
CA LYS A 95 1.50 12.58 11.03
C LYS A 95 0.71 13.27 12.14
N THR A 96 -0.15 14.22 11.80
CA THR A 96 -1.07 14.90 12.74
C THR A 96 -2.05 13.94 13.43
N ARG A 97 -2.29 12.74 12.89
CA ARG A 97 -3.16 11.71 13.47
C ARG A 97 -2.38 10.59 14.17
N LEU A 98 -1.08 10.76 14.39
CA LEU A 98 -0.25 9.73 15.02
C LEU A 98 -0.78 9.33 16.40
N ASP A 99 -1.04 10.29 17.28
CA ASP A 99 -1.56 10.02 18.63
C ASP A 99 -2.91 9.33 18.61
N ASP A 100 -3.78 9.69 17.65
CA ASP A 100 -5.06 9.03 17.45
C ASP A 100 -4.87 7.58 16.99
N ALA A 101 -3.95 7.33 16.06
CA ALA A 101 -3.64 5.98 15.57
C ALA A 101 -3.01 5.08 16.65
N LEU A 102 -2.22 5.65 17.56
CA LEU A 102 -1.61 4.92 18.67
C LEU A 102 -2.65 4.36 19.66
N LYS A 103 -3.91 4.85 19.64
CA LYS A 103 -5.03 4.27 20.41
C LYS A 103 -5.33 2.83 20.00
N LEU A 104 -4.86 2.36 18.83
CA LEU A 104 -4.95 0.96 18.45
C LEU A 104 -4.05 0.05 19.29
N THR A 105 -2.97 0.55 19.91
CA THR A 105 -2.07 -0.29 20.70
C THR A 105 -2.81 -0.95 21.86
N ASP A 106 -2.56 -2.24 22.08
CA ASP A 106 -3.20 -3.12 23.07
C ASP A 106 -4.70 -3.36 22.86
N THR A 107 -5.27 -2.87 21.76
CA THR A 107 -6.64 -3.23 21.34
C THR A 107 -6.70 -4.58 20.66
N THR A 108 -7.89 -5.19 20.64
CA THR A 108 -8.16 -6.42 19.89
C THR A 108 -9.20 -6.16 18.82
N LEU A 109 -8.81 -6.39 17.58
CA LEU A 109 -9.66 -6.29 16.39
C LEU A 109 -10.25 -7.67 16.08
N ASP A 110 -11.53 -7.71 15.74
CA ASP A 110 -12.17 -8.92 15.22
C ASP A 110 -12.21 -8.89 13.69
N ILE A 111 -11.51 -9.84 13.06
CA ILE A 111 -11.37 -9.94 11.61
C ILE A 111 -12.13 -11.18 11.14
N GLY A 112 -13.45 -11.05 10.98
CA GLY A 112 -14.31 -12.15 10.54
C GLY A 112 -14.33 -13.33 11.52
N GLY A 113 -14.44 -13.06 12.83
CA GLY A 113 -14.38 -14.08 13.88
C GLY A 113 -12.95 -14.46 14.32
N HIS A 114 -11.93 -13.82 13.73
CA HIS A 114 -10.54 -14.04 14.07
C HIS A 114 -9.95 -12.85 14.85
N SER A 115 -9.60 -13.11 16.11
CA SER A 115 -8.99 -12.12 16.99
C SER A 115 -7.56 -11.77 16.56
N LEU A 116 -7.31 -10.48 16.38
CA LEU A 116 -6.00 -9.86 16.15
C LEU A 116 -5.75 -8.83 17.25
N THR A 117 -4.80 -9.11 18.14
CA THR A 117 -4.36 -8.13 19.14
C THR A 117 -3.25 -7.27 18.57
N VAL A 118 -3.43 -5.96 18.61
CA VAL A 118 -2.47 -4.95 18.13
C VAL A 118 -1.49 -4.65 19.27
N GLY A 119 -0.20 -4.70 18.98
CA GLY A 119 0.88 -4.43 19.93
C GLY A 119 1.61 -3.12 19.66
N LYS A 120 2.88 -3.07 20.06
CA LYS A 120 3.74 -1.88 19.93
C LYS A 120 3.80 -1.34 18.50
N ALA A 121 3.60 -0.03 18.39
CA ALA A 121 3.75 0.73 17.16
C ALA A 121 5.21 1.10 16.88
N LYS A 122 5.52 1.35 15.61
CA LYS A 122 6.77 1.99 15.17
C LYS A 122 6.47 2.87 13.96
N GLU A 123 6.90 4.12 14.00
CA GLU A 123 6.85 5.02 12.86
C GLU A 123 7.80 4.57 11.73
N LYS A 124 7.33 4.72 10.50
CA LYS A 124 8.07 4.47 9.28
C LYS A 124 7.81 5.65 8.33
N PRO A 125 8.73 6.63 8.28
CA PRO A 125 8.66 7.68 7.27
C PRO A 125 8.59 7.09 5.86
N LEU A 126 7.91 7.78 4.95
CA LEU A 126 7.95 7.40 3.54
C LEU A 126 9.37 7.55 3.01
N MET A 127 9.76 6.62 2.14
CA MET A 127 11.10 6.58 1.58
C MET A 127 11.05 6.88 0.09
N ASN A 128 12.02 7.65 -0.40
CA ASN A 128 12.17 7.84 -1.83
C ASN A 128 12.57 6.53 -2.49
N ALA A 129 11.99 6.30 -3.66
CA ALA A 129 12.38 5.20 -4.52
C ALA A 129 12.09 5.58 -5.96
N SER A 130 13.04 5.31 -6.85
CA SER A 130 12.84 5.48 -8.29
C SER A 130 11.87 4.42 -8.86
N VAL A 131 11.53 3.39 -8.07
CA VAL A 131 10.57 2.35 -8.41
C VAL A 131 9.65 2.12 -7.22
N ILE A 132 8.34 2.25 -7.46
CA ILE A 132 7.28 1.94 -6.49
C ILE A 132 6.33 0.90 -7.07
N PHE A 133 5.65 0.19 -6.19
CA PHE A 133 4.78 -0.90 -6.56
C PHE A 133 3.53 -0.90 -5.69
N SER A 134 2.38 -1.16 -6.31
CA SER A 134 1.15 -1.54 -5.62
C SER A 134 0.75 -2.94 -6.09
N ARG A 135 0.40 -3.80 -5.13
CA ARG A 135 -0.12 -5.12 -5.40
C ARG A 135 -1.56 -5.07 -5.92
N TYR A 136 -2.35 -4.11 -5.44
CA TYR A 136 -3.76 -4.02 -5.80
C TYR A 136 -4.03 -2.61 -6.26
N VAL A 137 -4.42 -2.44 -7.51
CA VAL A 137 -4.98 -1.19 -8.04
C VAL A 137 -6.32 -1.54 -8.67
N LEU A 138 -7.39 -0.84 -8.29
CA LEU A 138 -8.73 -1.13 -8.78
C LEU A 138 -8.79 -0.96 -10.31
N SER A 139 -9.45 -1.90 -10.94
CA SER A 139 -9.58 -1.99 -12.38
C SER A 139 -10.84 -2.75 -12.74
N ASP A 140 -11.41 -2.49 -13.91
CA ASP A 140 -12.51 -3.30 -14.41
C ASP A 140 -11.97 -4.59 -15.04
N GLU A 141 -12.66 -5.71 -14.86
CA GLU A 141 -12.25 -6.99 -15.45
C GLU A 141 -12.24 -6.96 -16.97
N THR A 142 -13.11 -6.13 -17.57
CA THR A 142 -13.22 -5.91 -19.01
C THR A 142 -12.33 -4.77 -19.53
N GLU A 143 -11.67 -4.02 -18.65
CA GLU A 143 -10.74 -2.96 -19.04
C GLU A 143 -9.48 -3.60 -19.63
N GLU A 144 -9.13 -3.25 -20.86
CA GLU A 144 -7.90 -3.71 -21.51
C GLU A 144 -6.66 -3.13 -20.82
N GLU A 145 -5.53 -3.85 -20.89
CA GLU A 145 -4.30 -3.46 -20.19
C GLU A 145 -3.82 -2.04 -20.59
N ASN A 146 -3.87 -1.70 -21.87
CA ASN A 146 -3.44 -0.40 -22.36
C ASN A 146 -4.33 0.74 -21.85
N ASP A 147 -5.65 0.50 -21.74
CA ASP A 147 -6.60 1.49 -21.23
C ASP A 147 -6.38 1.72 -19.74
N PHE A 148 -6.16 0.63 -18.98
CA PHE A 148 -5.76 0.70 -17.58
C PHE A 148 -4.49 1.52 -17.39
N LEU A 149 -3.43 1.23 -18.17
CA LEU A 149 -2.17 1.97 -18.09
C LEU A 149 -2.34 3.44 -18.48
N GLN A 150 -3.14 3.75 -19.50
CA GLN A 150 -3.40 5.14 -19.89
C GLN A 150 -4.16 5.90 -18.81
N ARG A 151 -5.14 5.26 -18.16
CA ARG A 151 -5.86 5.83 -17.02
C ARG A 151 -4.93 6.11 -15.83
N MET A 152 -4.04 5.16 -15.51
CA MET A 152 -3.03 5.33 -14.47
C MET A 152 -2.03 6.46 -14.80
N ALA A 153 -1.61 6.61 -16.06
CA ALA A 153 -0.77 7.71 -16.48
C ALA A 153 -1.43 9.08 -16.22
N ASN A 154 -2.72 9.19 -16.53
CA ASN A 154 -3.49 10.41 -16.30
C ASN A 154 -3.64 10.71 -14.80
N GLU A 155 -3.87 9.68 -13.98
CA GLU A 155 -4.00 9.83 -12.53
C GLU A 155 -2.66 10.22 -11.88
N ILE A 156 -1.54 9.62 -12.32
CA ILE A 156 -0.20 10.02 -11.89
C ILE A 156 0.06 11.49 -12.20
N HIS A 157 -0.29 11.94 -13.40
CA HIS A 157 -0.16 13.35 -13.78
C HIS A 157 -1.02 14.25 -12.87
N SER A 158 -2.26 13.85 -12.56
CA SER A 158 -3.14 14.61 -11.66
C SER A 158 -2.62 14.70 -10.22
N VAL A 159 -2.11 13.59 -9.66
CA VAL A 159 -1.69 13.50 -8.25
C VAL A 159 -0.32 14.13 -8.01
N ALA A 160 0.59 13.98 -8.98
CA ALA A 160 2.00 14.26 -8.80
C ALA A 160 2.60 15.25 -9.80
N ASP A 161 1.79 15.79 -10.73
CA ASP A 161 2.25 16.63 -11.85
C ASP A 161 3.43 15.99 -12.61
N PHE A 162 3.34 14.67 -12.81
CA PHE A 162 4.43 13.88 -13.38
C PHE A 162 4.00 13.14 -14.62
N LYS A 163 4.78 13.27 -15.70
CA LYS A 163 4.60 12.48 -16.92
C LYS A 163 5.37 11.17 -16.82
N VAL A 164 4.65 10.11 -16.43
CA VAL A 164 5.22 8.76 -16.31
C VAL A 164 5.76 8.24 -17.63
N LYS A 165 6.91 7.54 -17.57
CA LYS A 165 7.60 6.96 -18.74
C LYS A 165 7.56 5.44 -18.75
N LYS A 166 7.56 4.82 -17.57
CA LYS A 166 7.65 3.37 -17.41
C LYS A 166 6.63 2.89 -16.39
N MET A 167 5.68 2.11 -16.87
CA MET A 167 4.75 1.35 -16.03
C MET A 167 4.70 -0.08 -16.51
N LEU A 168 4.45 -1.00 -15.59
CA LEU A 168 4.21 -2.40 -15.88
C LEU A 168 2.96 -2.85 -15.16
N CYS A 169 1.96 -3.26 -15.93
CA CYS A 169 0.82 -4.00 -15.41
C CYS A 169 1.24 -5.45 -15.18
N GLY A 170 0.86 -6.02 -14.03
CA GLY A 170 1.21 -7.38 -13.66
C GLY A 170 -0.01 -8.26 -13.47
N LYS A 171 0.11 -9.20 -12.52
CA LYS A 171 -0.95 -10.13 -12.16
C LYS A 171 -2.23 -9.40 -11.73
N SER A 172 -3.37 -10.03 -12.03
CA SER A 172 -4.67 -9.61 -11.54
C SER A 172 -5.09 -10.43 -10.33
N HIS A 173 -5.84 -9.80 -9.44
CA HIS A 173 -6.43 -10.42 -8.26
C HIS A 173 -7.86 -9.92 -8.06
N ARG A 174 -8.62 -10.65 -7.25
CA ARG A 174 -9.90 -10.19 -6.72
C ARG A 174 -9.76 -9.89 -5.24
N VAL A 175 -10.43 -8.84 -4.79
CA VAL A 175 -10.51 -8.45 -3.36
C VAL A 175 -11.98 -8.38 -2.99
N LYS A 176 -12.39 -9.09 -1.93
CA LYS A 176 -13.75 -9.00 -1.39
C LYS A 176 -13.92 -7.70 -0.62
N THR A 177 -15.03 -7.04 -0.88
CA THR A 177 -15.49 -5.81 -0.24
C THR A 177 -16.93 -5.98 0.24
N GLY A 178 -17.48 -4.97 0.89
CA GLY A 178 -18.89 -4.96 1.30
C GLY A 178 -19.87 -4.91 0.12
N SER A 179 -19.42 -4.47 -1.06
CA SER A 179 -20.21 -4.37 -2.30
C SER A 179 -20.10 -5.60 -3.19
N GLY A 180 -19.21 -6.55 -2.87
CA GLY A 180 -18.98 -7.74 -3.69
C GLY A 180 -17.49 -8.02 -3.86
N SER A 181 -17.07 -8.37 -5.07
CA SER A 181 -15.68 -8.66 -5.41
C SER A 181 -15.17 -7.62 -6.39
N GLU A 182 -14.13 -6.88 -6.00
CA GLU A 182 -13.49 -5.88 -6.83
C GLU A 182 -12.30 -6.52 -7.57
N TYR A 183 -12.19 -6.19 -8.87
CA TYR A 183 -11.07 -6.64 -9.69
C TYR A 183 -9.89 -5.67 -9.54
N THR A 184 -8.68 -6.23 -9.46
CA THR A 184 -7.46 -5.48 -9.18
C THR A 184 -6.31 -5.95 -10.03
N ARG A 185 -5.36 -5.06 -10.30
CA ARG A 185 -4.12 -5.34 -11.02
C ARG A 185 -2.91 -4.89 -10.22
N HIS A 186 -1.82 -5.64 -10.35
CA HIS A 186 -0.49 -5.19 -9.97
C HIS A 186 -0.10 -3.98 -10.84
N LEU A 187 0.50 -2.97 -10.22
CA LEU A 187 1.10 -1.85 -10.95
C LEU A 187 2.48 -1.53 -10.39
N MET A 188 3.48 -1.59 -11.26
CA MET A 188 4.82 -1.06 -11.00
C MET A 188 5.02 0.23 -11.78
N ILE A 189 5.61 1.23 -11.12
CA ILE A 189 5.98 2.51 -11.74
C ILE A 189 7.48 2.69 -11.52
N ALA A 190 8.20 3.00 -12.59
CA ALA A 190 9.66 3.15 -12.57
C ALA A 190 10.11 4.50 -13.16
N ASP A 191 11.38 4.81 -12.94
CA ASP A 191 12.03 6.08 -13.31
C ASP A 191 11.31 7.31 -12.75
N LEU A 192 10.88 7.21 -11.48
CA LEU A 192 10.30 8.33 -10.75
C LEU A 192 11.38 9.24 -10.16
N ASP A 193 11.13 10.54 -10.25
CA ASP A 193 11.83 11.54 -9.44
C ASP A 193 11.35 11.47 -7.98
N ASN A 194 12.12 12.04 -7.05
CA ASN A 194 11.86 11.91 -5.61
C ASN A 194 10.47 12.45 -5.20
N ASP A 195 10.12 13.67 -5.63
CA ASP A 195 8.84 14.31 -5.32
C ASP A 195 7.63 13.52 -5.84
N PRO A 196 7.55 13.15 -7.14
CA PRO A 196 6.48 12.30 -7.64
C PRO A 196 6.38 10.96 -6.91
N ALA A 197 7.51 10.32 -6.60
CA ALA A 197 7.52 9.05 -5.88
C ALA A 197 6.89 9.18 -4.48
N ILE A 198 7.16 10.28 -3.76
CA ILE A 198 6.56 10.52 -2.45
C ILE A 198 5.08 10.88 -2.59
N ARG A 199 4.70 11.77 -3.52
CA ARG A 199 3.28 12.13 -3.71
C ARG A 199 2.41 10.93 -4.05
N ILE A 200 2.86 10.05 -4.95
CA ILE A 200 2.13 8.83 -5.28
C ILE A 200 2.05 7.89 -4.07
N GLN A 201 3.07 7.80 -3.23
CA GLN A 201 2.97 7.05 -1.97
C GLN A 201 1.95 7.69 -1.01
N GLN A 202 1.95 9.00 -0.83
CA GLN A 202 1.02 9.68 0.08
C GLN A 202 -0.44 9.50 -0.33
N TYR A 203 -0.75 9.71 -1.60
CA TYR A 203 -2.12 9.76 -2.09
C TYR A 203 -2.57 8.49 -2.80
N GLY A 204 -1.67 7.58 -3.19
CA GLY A 204 -2.02 6.38 -3.95
C GLY A 204 -2.66 6.66 -5.31
N LEU A 205 -3.14 5.59 -5.97
CA LEU A 205 -3.81 5.66 -7.29
C LEU A 205 -4.95 4.64 -7.38
N GLY A 206 -5.98 4.91 -8.19
CA GLY A 206 -7.08 4.00 -8.47
C GLY A 206 -8.09 3.83 -7.34
N GLY A 207 -7.99 4.61 -6.25
CA GLY A 207 -8.90 4.53 -5.11
C GLY A 207 -8.75 3.25 -4.26
N GLY A 208 -9.69 3.04 -3.34
CA GLY A 208 -9.74 1.84 -2.49
C GLY A 208 -8.66 1.74 -1.39
N ARG A 209 -7.93 2.82 -1.11
CA ARG A 209 -6.84 2.89 -0.10
C ARG A 209 -7.24 2.41 1.28
N LYS A 210 -8.48 2.65 1.67
CA LYS A 210 -9.01 2.26 2.98
C LYS A 210 -8.99 0.76 3.23
N PHE A 211 -9.19 -0.03 2.19
CA PHE A 211 -9.10 -1.49 2.21
C PHE A 211 -7.87 -2.02 1.47
N GLY A 212 -6.87 -1.16 1.23
CA GLY A 212 -5.55 -1.55 0.75
C GLY A 212 -5.35 -1.68 -0.75
N CYS A 213 -6.27 -1.13 -1.55
CA CYS A 213 -6.02 -0.89 -2.97
C CYS A 213 -5.38 0.49 -3.20
N GLY A 214 -4.59 0.63 -4.26
CA GLY A 214 -3.94 1.88 -4.61
C GLY A 214 -2.79 2.30 -3.69
N VAL A 215 -2.31 1.41 -2.81
CA VAL A 215 -1.25 1.74 -1.83
C VAL A 215 0.11 1.37 -2.40
N PHE A 216 0.92 2.39 -2.70
CA PHE A 216 2.26 2.21 -3.25
C PHE A 216 3.32 2.13 -2.16
N VAL A 217 4.26 1.21 -2.35
CA VAL A 217 5.44 1.03 -1.50
C VAL A 217 6.72 1.01 -2.33
N PRO A 218 7.88 1.39 -1.76
CA PRO A 218 9.18 1.26 -2.40
C PRO A 218 9.43 -0.17 -2.87
N HIS A 219 9.89 -0.32 -4.10
CA HIS A 219 10.26 -1.63 -4.64
C HIS A 219 11.72 -1.66 -5.06
N LYS A 220 12.33 -2.85 -5.03
CA LYS A 220 13.70 -3.01 -5.54
C LYS A 220 13.69 -2.68 -7.03
N GLY A 221 14.41 -1.64 -7.41
CA GLY A 221 14.45 -1.21 -8.79
C GLY A 221 15.09 -2.26 -9.70
N ILE A 222 14.72 -2.23 -10.97
CA ILE A 222 15.33 -3.01 -12.04
C ILE A 222 16.61 -2.27 -12.44
N LYS A 223 17.64 -2.25 -11.58
CA LYS A 223 18.95 -1.79 -12.02
C LYS A 223 19.52 -2.86 -12.94
N THR A 224 19.63 -2.56 -14.22
CA THR A 224 20.37 -3.38 -15.18
C THR A 224 21.76 -3.61 -14.62
N ILE A 225 22.10 -4.87 -14.34
CA ILE A 225 23.46 -5.26 -14.02
C ILE A 225 24.24 -5.00 -15.31
N LYS A 226 25.09 -3.97 -15.33
CA LYS A 226 26.00 -3.77 -16.46
C LYS A 226 26.84 -5.05 -16.59
N PRO A 227 26.99 -5.63 -17.79
CA PRO A 227 27.95 -6.71 -17.99
C PRO A 227 29.31 -6.19 -17.52
N THR A 228 29.98 -6.94 -16.65
CA THR A 228 31.38 -6.72 -16.37
C THR A 228 32.12 -6.95 -17.69
N GLU A 229 32.76 -5.91 -18.22
CA GLU A 229 33.72 -6.04 -19.33
C GLU A 229 34.90 -6.93 -18.93
#